data_AF-T0B2E3-F1
#
_entry.id   AF-T0B2E3-F1
#
_cell.length_a   1.000
_cell.length_b   1.000
_cell.length_c   1.000
_cell.angle_alpha   90.00
_cell.angle_beta   90.00
_cell.angle_gamma   90.00
#
_symmetry.space_group_name_H-M   'P 1'
#
loop_
_entity.id
_entity.type
_entity.pdbx_description
1 polymer ?
#
loop_
_entity_poly.entity_id
_entity_poly.type
_entity_poly.pdbx_seq_one_letter_code
_entity_poly.pdbx_strand_id
1 'polypeptide(L)'
;MVVEARDGACEAARKLADMRFLASDAPHLPLPQCSAAVCACVYHHFEDRRHHLRRDPYAHRPHQSNAQPAQDRRLHSGRRRTDLHTHPVH
;
A
#
# COMPACT_ATOMS: atom_id res chain seq x y z
N MET A 1 -11.15 -3.03 -2.69
CA MET A 1 -12.59 -3.20 -2.99
C MET A 1 -12.77 -3.53 -4.46
N VAL A 2 -13.87 -4.18 -4.84
CA VAL A 2 -14.24 -4.54 -6.23
C VAL A 2 -15.70 -4.15 -6.44
N VAL A 3 -16.07 -3.77 -7.67
CA VAL A 3 -17.46 -3.54 -8.05
C VAL A 3 -18.13 -4.90 -8.28
N GLU A 4 -19.23 -5.19 -7.60
CA GLU A 4 -20.04 -6.38 -7.87
C GLU A 4 -21.19 -6.06 -8.83
N ALA A 5 -21.18 -6.73 -9.98
CA ALA A 5 -22.23 -6.67 -10.97
C ALA A 5 -23.33 -7.69 -10.64
N ARG A 6 -24.43 -7.24 -10.01
CA ARG A 6 -25.64 -8.05 -9.75
C ARG A 6 -26.54 -8.20 -11.00
N ASP A 7 -27.62 -8.95 -10.88
CA ASP A 7 -28.62 -9.07 -11.94
C ASP A 7 -29.18 -7.69 -12.33
N GLY A 8 -29.00 -7.31 -13.60
CA GLY A 8 -29.30 -5.96 -14.10
C GLY A 8 -28.15 -4.94 -14.00
N ALA A 9 -26.94 -5.36 -13.66
CA ALA A 9 -25.77 -4.47 -13.60
C ALA A 9 -25.43 -3.87 -14.97
N CYS A 10 -25.07 -2.59 -14.94
CA CYS A 10 -24.68 -1.83 -16.12
C CYS A 10 -23.39 -2.35 -16.73
N GLU A 11 -23.21 -2.11 -18.03
CA GLU A 11 -22.01 -2.55 -18.76
C GLU A 11 -20.71 -2.03 -18.12
N ALA A 12 -20.77 -0.79 -17.62
CA ALA A 12 -19.66 -0.19 -16.89
C ALA A 12 -19.25 -1.01 -15.66
N ALA A 13 -20.20 -1.45 -14.84
CA ALA A 13 -19.90 -2.26 -13.66
C ALA A 13 -19.32 -3.62 -14.04
N ARG A 14 -19.81 -4.24 -15.12
CA ARG A 14 -19.26 -5.51 -15.64
C ARG A 14 -17.81 -5.37 -16.07
N LYS A 15 -17.43 -4.25 -16.69
CA LYS A 15 -16.03 -3.97 -17.06
C LYS A 15 -15.12 -3.76 -15.85
N LEU A 16 -15.66 -3.24 -14.74
CA LEU A 16 -14.88 -3.01 -13.52
C LEU A 16 -14.90 -4.21 -12.55
N ALA A 17 -15.69 -5.25 -12.82
CA ALA A 17 -15.88 -6.38 -11.90
C ALA A 17 -14.60 -7.18 -11.63
N ASP A 18 -13.67 -7.22 -12.59
CA ASP A 18 -12.38 -7.91 -12.42
C ASP A 18 -11.28 -7.01 -11.84
N MET A 19 -11.58 -5.73 -11.58
CA MET A 19 -10.58 -4.76 -11.12
C MET A 19 -10.69 -4.46 -9.62
N ARG A 20 -9.54 -4.52 -8.95
CA ARG A 20 -9.40 -4.13 -7.55
C ARG A 20 -9.04 -2.65 -7.43
N PHE A 21 -9.85 -1.95 -6.66
CA PHE A 21 -9.64 -0.54 -6.31
C PHE A 21 -9.16 -0.42 -4.87
N LEU A 22 -8.28 0.55 -4.62
CA LEU A 22 -8.07 1.08 -3.27
C LEU A 22 -9.28 1.92 -2.88
N ALA A 23 -9.52 2.07 -1.57
CA ALA A 23 -10.63 2.88 -1.08
C ALA A 23 -10.55 4.36 -1.54
N SER A 24 -9.33 4.87 -1.73
CA SER A 24 -9.07 6.21 -2.26
C SER A 24 -9.29 6.36 -3.75
N ASP A 25 -9.13 5.28 -4.51
CA ASP A 25 -9.09 5.30 -5.98
C ASP A 25 -10.37 4.72 -6.60
N ALA A 26 -11.30 4.26 -5.77
CA ALA A 26 -12.54 3.68 -6.21
C ALA A 26 -13.49 4.78 -6.75
N PRO A 27 -14.04 4.62 -7.97
CA PRO A 27 -14.97 5.59 -8.52
C PRO A 27 -16.27 5.63 -7.71
N HIS A 28 -16.93 6.78 -7.66
CA HIS A 28 -18.24 6.87 -7.01
C HIS A 28 -19.28 6.07 -7.81
N LEU A 29 -20.14 5.33 -7.09
CA LEU A 29 -21.33 4.70 -7.65
C LEU A 29 -22.51 5.69 -7.55
N PRO A 30 -23.38 5.79 -8.57
CA PRO A 30 -23.35 5.05 -9.84
C PRO A 30 -22.27 5.57 -10.82
N LEU A 31 -21.69 4.66 -11.60
CA LEU A 31 -20.62 5.00 -12.55
C LEU A 31 -21.11 6.01 -13.60
N PRO A 32 -20.27 6.95 -14.06
CA PRO A 32 -20.67 8.00 -15.00
C PRO A 32 -21.17 7.45 -16.35
N GLN A 33 -20.73 6.25 -16.71
CA GLN A 33 -21.11 5.51 -17.93
C GLN A 33 -22.18 4.44 -17.64
N CYS A 34 -22.98 4.60 -16.59
CA CYS A 34 -24.06 3.68 -16.25
C CYS A 34 -25.27 3.90 -17.17
N SER A 35 -25.64 2.87 -17.94
CA SER A 35 -26.81 2.87 -18.83
C SER A 35 -28.12 2.39 -18.18
N ALA A 36 -28.08 1.96 -16.90
CA ALA A 36 -29.25 1.43 -16.21
C ALA A 36 -30.12 2.55 -15.62
N ALA A 37 -31.45 2.46 -15.82
CA ALA A 37 -32.42 3.40 -15.25
C ALA A 37 -32.48 3.34 -13.71
N VAL A 38 -32.28 2.14 -13.14
CA VAL A 38 -32.11 1.90 -11.71
C VAL A 38 -30.89 1.01 -11.53
N CYS A 39 -29.79 1.58 -11.03
CA CYS A 39 -28.54 0.86 -10.85
C CYS A 39 -28.47 0.20 -9.46
N ALA A 40 -28.29 -1.12 -9.43
CA ALA A 40 -28.15 -1.91 -8.19
C ALA A 40 -26.71 -2.41 -7.94
N CYS A 41 -25.70 -1.75 -8.54
CA CYS A 41 -24.30 -2.13 -8.37
C CYS A 41 -23.80 -1.76 -6.98
N VAL A 42 -23.00 -2.64 -6.37
CA VAL A 42 -22.48 -2.47 -5.02
C VAL A 42 -20.96 -2.66 -4.98
N TYR A 43 -20.30 -2.10 -3.98
CA TYR A 43 -18.90 -2.35 -3.72
C TYR A 43 -18.73 -3.49 -2.71
N HIS A 44 -17.93 -4.49 -3.09
CA HIS A 44 -17.45 -5.49 -2.18
C HIS A 44 -16.08 -5.11 -1.64
N HIS A 45 -15.99 -4.92 -0.32
CA HIS A 45 -14.75 -4.64 0.36
C HIS A 45 -14.01 -5.95 0.65
N PHE A 46 -12.70 -5.96 0.39
CA PHE A 46 -11.84 -7.03 0.89
C PHE A 46 -11.25 -6.55 2.20
N GLU A 47 -11.21 -7.43 3.20
CA GLU A 47 -10.52 -7.15 4.44
C GLU A 47 -9.05 -6.83 4.16
N ASP A 48 -8.55 -5.82 4.84
CA ASP A 48 -7.11 -5.58 4.86
C ASP A 48 -6.45 -6.76 5.57
N ARG A 49 -5.67 -7.55 4.83
CA ARG A 49 -4.94 -8.70 5.38
C ARG A 49 -3.87 -8.31 6.41
N ARG A 50 -3.67 -7.00 6.64
CA ARG A 50 -2.77 -6.47 7.67
C ARG A 50 -3.45 -6.56 9.04
N HIS A 51 -3.31 -7.70 9.70
CA HIS A 51 -3.83 -7.90 11.05
C HIS A 51 -3.00 -7.20 12.15
N HIS A 52 -1.82 -6.69 11.84
CA HIS A 52 -0.89 -6.14 12.83
C HIS A 52 -0.15 -4.91 12.27
N LEU A 53 0.23 -4.01 13.18
CA LEU A 53 1.13 -2.91 12.91
C LEU A 53 2.38 -3.47 12.21
N ARG A 54 2.64 -3.00 10.97
CA ARG A 54 3.82 -3.41 10.18
C ARG A 54 5.15 -3.05 10.88
N ARG A 55 5.08 -2.10 11.82
CA ARG A 55 6.18 -1.66 12.66
C ARG A 55 5.63 -1.37 14.04
N ASP A 56 6.25 -1.95 15.06
CA ASP A 56 6.00 -1.54 16.44
C ASP A 56 6.36 -0.05 16.57
N PRO A 57 5.40 0.84 16.88
CA PRO A 57 5.67 2.27 17.03
C PRO A 57 6.63 2.56 18.19
N TYR A 58 6.86 1.59 19.08
CA TYR A 58 7.81 1.66 20.18
C TYR A 58 9.13 0.93 19.93
N ALA A 59 9.33 0.28 18.77
CA ALA A 59 10.61 -0.37 18.44
C ALA A 59 11.79 0.61 18.38
N HIS A 60 11.51 1.91 18.21
CA HIS A 60 12.52 2.96 18.24
C HIS A 60 12.65 3.65 19.61
N ARG A 61 11.91 3.21 20.64
CA ARG A 61 12.17 3.72 21.99
C ARG A 61 13.59 3.30 22.35
N PRO A 62 14.50 4.25 22.62
CA PRO A 62 15.79 3.89 23.16
C PRO A 62 15.51 3.15 24.46
N HIS A 63 15.89 1.88 24.53
CA HIS A 63 16.04 1.22 25.82
C HIS A 63 16.96 2.13 26.62
N GLN A 64 16.51 2.60 27.78
CA GLN A 64 17.37 3.25 28.77
C GLN A 64 18.32 2.18 29.33
N SER A 65 19.20 1.65 28.49
CA SER A 65 20.37 0.95 28.96
C SER A 65 21.35 2.04 29.37
N ASN A 66 21.89 1.90 30.58
CA ASN A 66 23.03 2.64 31.09
C ASN A 66 24.32 2.27 30.29
N ALA A 67 24.23 2.23 28.97
CA ALA A 67 25.33 1.90 28.09
C ALA A 67 26.10 3.18 27.77
N GLN A 68 27.36 3.18 28.19
CA GLN A 68 28.38 4.18 27.85
C GLN A 68 28.27 4.68 26.40
N PRO A 69 28.62 5.94 26.11
CA PRO A 69 28.49 6.49 24.75
C PRO A 69 29.20 5.57 23.77
N ALA A 70 28.42 4.98 22.87
CA ALA A 70 28.91 4.09 21.85
C ALA A 70 29.91 4.85 20.98
N GLN A 71 31.18 4.49 21.09
CA GLN A 71 32.22 4.92 20.16
C GLN A 71 31.70 4.68 18.74
N ASP A 72 31.71 5.73 17.92
CA ASP A 72 31.14 5.68 16.58
C ASP A 72 31.93 4.68 15.72
N ARG A 73 31.31 3.53 15.42
CA ARG A 73 31.90 2.48 14.57
C ARG A 73 31.70 2.76 13.07
N ARG A 74 31.12 3.90 12.70
CA ARG A 74 30.93 4.31 11.30
C ARG A 74 32.20 4.93 10.73
N LEU A 75 33.32 4.20 10.79
CA LEU A 75 34.52 4.62 10.08
C LEU A 75 34.45 4.29 8.57
N HIS A 76 33.41 3.58 8.11
CA HIS A 76 33.34 3.10 6.72
C HIS A 76 31.91 3.25 6.19
N SER A 77 31.73 4.16 5.22
CA SER A 77 30.50 4.29 4.44
C SER A 77 30.47 3.20 3.37
N GLY A 78 30.04 2.00 3.74
CA GLY A 78 29.84 0.91 2.78
C GLY A 78 29.51 -0.41 3.47
N ARG A 79 28.42 -1.07 3.06
CA ARG A 79 28.06 -2.41 3.59
C ARG A 79 28.94 -3.52 3.00
N ARG A 80 29.81 -3.22 2.03
CA ARG A 80 30.65 -4.18 1.31
C ARG A 80 32.11 -3.69 1.35
N ARG A 81 33.06 -4.59 1.61
CA ARG A 81 34.51 -4.30 1.56
C ARG A 81 34.99 -3.74 0.20
N THR A 82 34.19 -3.89 -0.85
CA THR A 82 34.53 -3.52 -2.23
C THR A 82 33.91 -2.19 -2.69
N ASP A 83 33.12 -1.51 -1.85
CA ASP A 83 32.46 -0.25 -2.25
C ASP A 83 33.45 0.93 -2.44
N LEU A 84 34.73 0.75 -2.09
CA LEU A 84 35.81 1.70 -2.34
C LEU A 84 36.26 1.76 -3.81
N HIS A 85 35.65 0.99 -4.72
CA HIS A 85 35.85 1.19 -6.16
C HIS A 85 35.01 2.39 -6.61
N THR A 86 35.54 3.59 -6.34
CA THR A 86 35.05 4.85 -6.86
C THR A 86 34.94 4.76 -8.37
N HIS A 87 33.71 4.60 -8.89
CA HIS A 87 33.44 4.89 -10.29
C HIS A 87 33.40 6.41 -10.44
N PRO A 88 34.23 7.01 -11.32
CA PRO A 88 34.21 8.45 -11.53
C PRO A 88 32.84 8.83 -12.12
N VAL A 89 32.12 9.69 -11.41
CA VAL A 89 30.94 10.35 -11.93
C VAL A 89 31.44 11.53 -12.76
N HIS A 90 31.06 11.54 -14.04
CA HIS A 90 31.51 12.47 -15.06
C HIS A 90 30.96 13.88 -14.85
#